data_AF-A0A925VC50-F1
#
_entry.id   AF-A0A925VC50-F1
#
_cell.length_a   1.000
_cell.length_b   1.000
_cell.length_c   1.000
_cell.angle_alpha   90.00
_cell.angle_beta   90.00
_cell.angle_gamma   90.00
#
_symmetry.space_group_name_H-M   'P 1'
#
loop_
_entity.id
_entity.type
_entity.pdbx_description
1 polymer ?
#
loop_
_entity_poly.entity_id
_entity_poly.type
_entity_poly.pdbx_seq_one_letter_code
_entity_poly.pdbx_strand_id
1 'polypeptide(L)'
;MRRAAAWILVLGFSLSFAAPSEACLRDMPKLAKKKVQVDPTKRDVIAAEKALAGGDHAKAARLAKGAVPGLSELPPVGAAELATRAQRTLALATVRSGGNIEVAPGIGGDDAYAKQVALAWAELTLTYQSAMKSDDVMVRSQLAEALAADDYQSDRAREMLRDLSARDLMPTARAYAVLAHL
;
A
#
# COMPACT_ATOMS: atom_id res chain seq x y z
N MET A 1 71.61 38.67 -30.62
CA MET A 1 72.54 37.55 -30.36
C MET A 1 72.10 36.82 -29.10
N ARG A 2 72.14 35.48 -29.15
CA ARG A 2 72.09 34.49 -28.05
C ARG A 2 70.73 34.19 -27.40
N ARG A 3 70.20 33.06 -27.88
CA ARG A 3 69.19 32.18 -27.27
C ARG A 3 69.71 31.62 -25.94
N ALA A 4 68.82 31.41 -24.98
CA ALA A 4 68.99 30.41 -23.93
C ALA A 4 67.68 29.64 -23.78
N ALA A 5 67.78 28.33 -24.01
CA ALA A 5 66.71 27.36 -23.91
C ALA A 5 66.46 27.00 -22.44
N ALA A 6 65.19 26.89 -22.04
CA ALA A 6 64.79 26.30 -20.79
C ALA A 6 63.77 25.18 -21.08
N TRP A 7 64.16 23.98 -20.70
CA TRP A 7 63.41 22.74 -20.81
C TRP A 7 62.25 22.75 -19.81
N ILE A 8 61.03 22.44 -20.26
CA ILE A 8 59.90 22.17 -19.35
C ILE A 8 59.60 20.67 -19.42
N LEU A 9 59.78 20.04 -18.26
CA LEU A 9 59.43 18.66 -17.92
C LEU A 9 57.92 18.43 -18.11
N VAL A 10 57.58 17.41 -18.89
CA VAL A 10 56.24 16.83 -18.95
C VAL A 10 56.03 15.99 -17.69
N LEU A 11 55.27 16.53 -16.73
CA LEU A 11 54.74 15.78 -15.59
C LEU A 11 53.49 15.02 -16.05
N GLY A 12 53.64 13.70 -16.16
CA GLY A 12 52.55 12.78 -16.40
C GLY A 12 51.51 12.86 -15.29
N PHE A 13 50.30 13.27 -15.64
CA PHE A 13 49.13 13.19 -14.78
C PHE A 13 48.65 11.73 -14.78
N SER A 14 49.14 10.97 -13.80
CA SER A 14 48.68 9.62 -13.51
C SER A 14 47.21 9.64 -13.10
N LEU A 15 46.42 8.84 -13.82
CA LEU A 15 45.03 8.48 -13.54
C LEU A 15 44.82 8.21 -12.05
N SER A 16 43.96 9.00 -11.41
CA SER A 16 43.45 8.70 -10.08
C SER A 16 42.65 7.40 -10.14
N PHE A 17 43.19 6.38 -9.48
CA PHE A 17 42.54 5.13 -9.18
C PHE A 17 41.23 5.36 -8.42
N ALA A 18 40.20 4.63 -8.84
CA ALA A 18 38.94 4.49 -8.13
C ALA A 18 39.19 4.07 -6.67
N ALA A 19 38.58 4.79 -5.73
CA ALA A 19 38.52 4.36 -4.34
C ALA A 19 37.63 3.10 -4.24
N PRO A 20 38.09 2.01 -3.59
CA PRO A 20 37.27 0.82 -3.40
C PRO A 20 36.16 1.11 -2.37
N SER A 21 34.92 0.87 -2.77
CA SER A 21 33.70 1.01 -1.95
C SER A 21 33.53 -0.08 -0.87
N GLU A 22 34.60 -0.79 -0.49
CA GLU A 22 34.55 -1.95 0.41
C GLU A 22 34.78 -1.60 1.90
N ALA A 23 34.92 -0.33 2.26
CA ALA A 23 35.21 0.07 3.64
C ALA A 23 34.02 0.00 4.61
N CYS A 24 32.78 -0.10 4.12
CA CYS A 24 31.58 -0.03 4.99
C CYS A 24 31.04 -1.40 5.49
N LEU A 25 31.66 -2.52 5.12
CA LEU A 25 31.09 -3.86 5.37
C LEU A 25 31.92 -4.77 6.28
N ARG A 26 33.09 -4.32 6.76
CA ARG A 26 34.05 -5.23 7.40
C ARG A 26 33.79 -5.50 8.89
N ASP A 27 33.05 -4.63 9.58
CA ASP A 27 32.82 -4.73 11.03
C ASP A 27 31.34 -4.73 11.43
N MET A 28 30.47 -5.37 10.63
CA MET A 28 29.21 -5.80 11.20
C MET A 28 29.50 -6.96 12.17
N PRO A 29 29.20 -6.83 13.49
CA PRO A 29 29.24 -7.97 14.38
C PRO A 29 28.38 -9.04 13.73
N LYS A 30 28.89 -10.27 13.64
CA LYS A 30 28.14 -11.43 13.17
C LYS A 30 26.93 -11.56 14.08
N LEU A 31 25.82 -10.92 13.71
CA LEU A 31 24.52 -11.17 14.27
C LEU A 31 24.26 -12.62 13.90
N ALA A 32 24.67 -13.51 14.81
CA ALA A 32 24.31 -14.91 14.80
C ALA A 32 22.84 -14.94 14.41
N LYS A 33 22.53 -15.72 13.36
CA LYS A 33 21.22 -15.83 12.73
C LYS A 33 20.17 -16.20 13.78
N LYS A 34 19.77 -15.25 14.62
CA LYS A 34 18.64 -15.35 15.51
C LYS A 34 17.50 -15.35 14.52
N LYS A 35 16.96 -16.53 14.24
CA LYS A 35 15.77 -16.67 13.41
C LYS A 35 14.75 -15.75 14.05
N VAL A 36 14.54 -14.58 13.46
CA VAL A 36 13.52 -13.66 13.93
C VAL A 36 12.23 -14.40 13.67
N GLN A 37 11.66 -14.96 14.73
CA GLN A 37 10.39 -15.65 14.67
C GLN A 37 9.34 -14.56 14.45
N VAL A 38 9.08 -14.27 13.18
CA VAL A 38 8.00 -13.37 12.79
C VAL A 38 6.71 -14.10 13.08
N ASP A 39 5.83 -13.44 13.84
CA ASP A 39 4.46 -13.88 14.04
C ASP A 39 3.83 -14.25 12.67
N PRO A 40 3.37 -15.50 12.47
CA PRO A 40 2.82 -15.95 11.20
C PRO A 40 1.64 -15.08 10.75
N THR A 41 0.79 -14.63 11.67
CA THR A 41 -0.34 -13.75 11.34
C THR A 41 0.14 -12.43 10.75
N LYS A 42 1.17 -11.82 11.36
CA LYS A 42 1.77 -10.59 10.83
C LYS A 42 2.36 -10.78 9.44
N ARG A 43 3.05 -11.90 9.22
CA ARG A 43 3.61 -12.26 7.90
C ARG A 43 2.52 -12.39 6.86
N ASP A 44 1.40 -13.02 7.21
CA ASP A 44 0.32 -13.31 6.27
C ASP A 44 -0.49 -12.05 5.92
N VAL A 45 -0.69 -11.12 6.87
CA VAL A 45 -1.26 -9.78 6.57
C VAL A 45 -0.34 -8.99 5.63
N ILE A 46 0.96 -8.99 5.86
CA ILE A 46 1.93 -8.33 4.95
C ILE A 46 1.88 -8.97 3.55
N ALA A 47 1.73 -10.29 3.47
CA ALA A 47 1.59 -10.99 2.20
C ALA A 47 0.27 -10.63 1.48
N ALA A 48 -0.83 -10.46 2.24
CA ALA A 48 -2.11 -10.00 1.71
C ALA A 48 -1.99 -8.59 1.11
N GLU A 49 -1.38 -7.65 1.84
CA GLU A 49 -1.14 -6.28 1.38
C GLU A 49 -0.26 -6.23 0.12
N LYS A 50 0.79 -7.06 0.06
CA LYS A 50 1.62 -7.21 -1.14
C LYS A 50 0.82 -7.76 -2.33
N ALA A 51 -0.02 -8.77 -2.11
CA ALA A 51 -0.88 -9.30 -3.17
C ALA A 51 -1.86 -8.24 -3.68
N LEU A 52 -2.46 -7.46 -2.78
CA LEU A 52 -3.36 -6.35 -3.12
C LEU A 52 -2.64 -5.29 -3.96
N ALA A 53 -1.43 -4.90 -3.56
CA ALA A 53 -0.60 -3.94 -4.28
C ALA A 53 -0.19 -4.46 -5.67
N GLY A 54 -0.01 -5.77 -5.82
CA GLY A 54 0.28 -6.44 -7.10
C GLY A 54 -0.94 -6.68 -7.99
N GLY A 55 -2.15 -6.30 -7.56
CA GLY A 55 -3.39 -6.51 -8.34
C GLY A 55 -4.03 -7.88 -8.18
N ASP A 56 -3.48 -8.77 -7.36
CA ASP A 56 -4.04 -10.10 -7.11
C ASP A 56 -5.06 -10.04 -5.95
N HIS A 57 -6.26 -9.58 -6.27
CA HIS A 57 -7.34 -9.32 -5.29
C HIS A 57 -7.84 -10.61 -4.63
N ALA A 58 -7.95 -11.70 -5.38
CA ALA A 58 -8.39 -13.00 -4.86
C ALA A 58 -7.39 -13.56 -3.84
N LYS A 59 -6.08 -13.50 -4.15
CA LYS A 59 -5.05 -13.92 -3.21
C LYS A 59 -4.99 -13.00 -1.99
N ALA A 60 -5.12 -11.69 -2.17
CA ALA A 60 -5.14 -10.73 -1.07
C ALA A 60 -6.27 -11.05 -0.08
N ALA A 61 -7.49 -11.24 -0.59
CA ALA A 61 -8.66 -11.57 0.22
C ALA A 61 -8.48 -12.89 0.98
N ARG A 62 -8.00 -13.94 0.29
CA ARG A 62 -7.73 -15.25 0.90
C ARG A 62 -6.71 -15.16 2.04
N LEU A 63 -5.60 -14.44 1.81
CA LEU A 63 -4.55 -14.29 2.82
C LEU A 63 -5.04 -13.46 4.03
N ALA A 64 -5.80 -12.40 3.81
CA ALA A 64 -6.38 -11.59 4.88
C ALA A 64 -7.33 -12.43 5.75
N LYS A 65 -8.29 -13.14 5.12
CA LYS A 65 -9.24 -14.04 5.80
C LYS A 65 -8.56 -15.19 6.54
N GLY A 66 -7.47 -15.72 5.99
CA GLY A 66 -6.69 -16.78 6.62
C GLY A 66 -5.88 -16.29 7.83
N ALA A 67 -5.40 -15.04 7.80
CA ALA A 67 -4.61 -14.46 8.87
C ALA A 67 -5.46 -14.09 10.09
N VAL A 68 -6.66 -13.54 9.87
CA VAL A 68 -7.56 -13.08 10.93
C VAL A 68 -8.96 -13.64 10.68
N PRO A 69 -9.45 -14.56 11.53
CA PRO A 69 -10.82 -15.04 11.46
C PRO A 69 -11.84 -13.92 11.76
N GLY A 70 -13.05 -14.00 11.19
CA GLY A 70 -14.14 -13.07 11.50
C GLY A 70 -14.04 -11.66 10.88
N LEU A 71 -13.15 -11.44 9.90
CA LEU A 71 -12.94 -10.11 9.30
C LEU A 71 -14.18 -9.49 8.62
N SER A 72 -15.19 -10.28 8.29
CA SER A 72 -16.45 -9.79 7.72
C SER A 72 -17.29 -9.00 8.72
N GLU A 73 -17.04 -9.15 10.02
CA GLU A 73 -17.73 -8.40 11.06
C GLU A 73 -17.17 -6.98 11.16
N LEU A 74 -17.99 -6.00 11.53
CA LEU A 74 -17.47 -4.66 11.82
C LEU A 74 -16.47 -4.74 12.98
N PRO A 75 -15.32 -4.07 12.86
CA PRO A 75 -14.30 -4.16 13.89
C PRO A 75 -14.84 -3.51 15.18
N PRO A 76 -14.70 -4.16 16.35
CA PRO A 76 -15.02 -3.52 17.61
C PRO A 76 -14.14 -2.29 17.82
N VAL A 77 -14.65 -1.29 18.53
CA VAL A 77 -13.87 -0.11 18.92
C VAL A 77 -12.61 -0.58 19.66
N GLY A 78 -11.43 -0.14 19.21
CA GLY A 78 -10.15 -0.55 19.80
C GLY A 78 -9.62 -1.91 19.32
N ALA A 79 -10.13 -2.43 18.21
CA ALA A 79 -9.57 -3.63 17.56
C ALA A 79 -8.05 -3.50 17.36
N ALA A 80 -7.33 -4.63 17.46
CA ALA A 80 -5.90 -4.66 17.25
C ALA A 80 -5.54 -4.17 15.83
N GLU A 81 -4.52 -3.31 15.72
CA GLU A 81 -4.06 -2.70 14.46
C GLU A 81 -3.86 -3.72 13.33
N LEU A 82 -3.42 -4.94 13.65
CA LEU A 82 -3.22 -5.99 12.67
C LEU A 82 -4.53 -6.49 12.05
N ALA A 83 -5.59 -6.63 12.85
CA ALA A 83 -6.92 -6.99 12.38
C ALA A 83 -7.51 -5.88 11.52
N THR A 84 -7.40 -4.62 11.95
CA THR A 84 -7.83 -3.44 11.17
C THR A 84 -7.17 -3.41 9.79
N ARG A 85 -5.86 -3.67 9.71
CA ARG A 85 -5.12 -3.73 8.44
C ARG A 85 -5.56 -4.89 7.54
N ALA A 86 -5.77 -6.08 8.11
CA ALA A 86 -6.25 -7.24 7.37
C ALA A 86 -7.66 -6.97 6.80
N GLN A 87 -8.54 -6.37 7.62
CA GLN A 87 -9.89 -6.00 7.20
C GLN A 87 -9.87 -4.96 6.09
N ARG A 88 -9.04 -3.92 6.21
CA ARG A 88 -8.85 -2.89 5.19
C ARG A 88 -8.35 -3.48 3.87
N THR A 89 -7.45 -4.45 3.95
CA THR A 89 -6.94 -5.18 2.79
C THR A 89 -8.05 -5.99 2.12
N LEU A 90 -8.91 -6.65 2.89
CA LEU A 90 -10.09 -7.36 2.38
C LEU A 90 -11.08 -6.39 1.73
N ALA A 91 -11.43 -5.29 2.39
CA ALA A 91 -12.33 -4.26 1.85
C ALA A 91 -11.84 -3.70 0.51
N LEU A 92 -10.56 -3.35 0.41
CA LEU A 92 -9.97 -2.88 -0.84
C LEU A 92 -9.92 -3.96 -1.91
N ALA A 93 -9.62 -5.21 -1.56
CA ALA A 93 -9.69 -6.32 -2.52
C ALA A 93 -11.11 -6.48 -3.08
N THR A 94 -12.13 -6.35 -2.23
CA THR A 94 -13.54 -6.39 -2.64
C THR A 94 -13.87 -5.24 -3.59
N VAL A 95 -13.56 -3.99 -3.23
CA VAL A 95 -13.79 -2.80 -4.09
C VAL A 95 -13.11 -2.98 -5.45
N ARG A 96 -11.83 -3.31 -5.45
CA ARG A 96 -11.03 -3.43 -6.68
C ARG A 96 -11.42 -4.61 -7.56
N SER A 97 -12.10 -5.61 -7.00
CA SER A 97 -12.67 -6.73 -7.74
C SER A 97 -14.08 -6.48 -8.25
N GLY A 98 -14.70 -5.33 -7.95
CA GLY A 98 -16.10 -5.06 -8.28
C GLY A 98 -17.09 -5.91 -7.46
N GLY A 99 -16.75 -6.28 -6.23
CA GLY A 99 -17.59 -7.12 -5.36
C GLY A 99 -17.51 -8.64 -5.64
N ASN A 100 -16.67 -9.08 -6.57
CA ASN A 100 -16.52 -10.51 -6.92
C ASN A 100 -15.88 -11.35 -5.79
N ILE A 101 -15.31 -10.73 -4.76
CA ILE A 101 -14.77 -11.43 -3.60
C ILE A 101 -15.89 -11.79 -2.62
N GLU A 102 -16.04 -13.08 -2.33
CA GLU A 102 -16.90 -13.54 -1.23
C GLU A 102 -16.25 -13.22 0.13
N VAL A 103 -16.77 -12.20 0.80
CA VAL A 103 -16.29 -11.75 2.11
C VAL A 103 -16.88 -12.61 3.23
N ALA A 104 -18.13 -13.03 3.08
CA ALA A 104 -18.87 -13.93 3.97
C ALA A 104 -19.91 -14.73 3.16
N PRO A 105 -20.48 -15.82 3.70
CA PRO A 105 -21.51 -16.58 3.01
C PRO A 105 -22.66 -15.68 2.52
N GLY A 106 -22.90 -15.67 1.21
CA GLY A 106 -23.94 -14.83 0.59
C GLY A 106 -23.60 -13.35 0.43
N ILE A 107 -22.35 -12.95 0.70
CA ILE A 107 -21.87 -11.57 0.51
C ILE A 107 -20.66 -11.59 -0.44
N GLY A 108 -20.90 -11.18 -1.68
CA GLY A 108 -19.95 -11.21 -2.80
C GLY A 108 -20.09 -12.46 -3.67
N GLY A 109 -19.12 -12.67 -4.57
CA GLY A 109 -19.13 -13.77 -5.54
C GLY A 109 -19.74 -13.36 -6.87
N ASP A 110 -20.36 -14.30 -7.61
CA ASP A 110 -20.84 -14.05 -8.98
C ASP A 110 -22.22 -13.40 -9.07
N ASP A 111 -23.02 -13.45 -8.00
CA ASP A 111 -24.35 -12.87 -7.94
C ASP A 111 -24.33 -11.34 -7.86
N ALA A 112 -25.14 -10.66 -8.67
CA ALA A 112 -25.14 -9.21 -8.78
C ALA A 112 -25.56 -8.51 -7.48
N TYR A 113 -26.57 -9.06 -6.79
CA TYR A 113 -27.01 -8.52 -5.50
C TYR A 113 -25.94 -8.73 -4.44
N ALA A 114 -25.37 -9.94 -4.35
CA ALA A 114 -24.30 -10.26 -3.42
C ALA A 114 -23.06 -9.37 -3.64
N LYS A 115 -22.68 -9.07 -4.89
CA LYS A 115 -21.61 -8.11 -5.22
C LYS A 115 -21.90 -6.73 -4.65
N GLN A 116 -23.12 -6.22 -4.81
CA GLN A 116 -23.50 -4.92 -4.29
C GLN A 116 -23.45 -4.89 -2.76
N VAL A 117 -23.91 -5.95 -2.09
CA VAL A 117 -23.79 -6.07 -0.63
C VAL A 117 -22.33 -6.10 -0.19
N ALA A 118 -21.44 -6.77 -0.94
CA ALA A 118 -20.01 -6.79 -0.64
C ALA A 118 -19.35 -5.41 -0.81
N LEU A 119 -19.74 -4.65 -1.83
CA LEU A 119 -19.28 -3.26 -2.02
C LEU A 119 -19.76 -2.35 -0.88
N ALA A 120 -21.04 -2.45 -0.51
CA ALA A 120 -21.59 -1.69 0.62
C ALA A 120 -20.89 -2.03 1.95
N TRP A 121 -20.57 -3.31 2.17
CA TRP A 121 -19.77 -3.74 3.32
C TRP A 121 -18.37 -3.11 3.32
N ALA A 122 -17.71 -3.07 2.16
CA ALA A 122 -16.38 -2.51 2.04
C ALA A 122 -16.38 -0.99 2.28
N GLU A 123 -17.36 -0.28 1.72
CA GLU A 123 -17.57 1.15 1.95
C GLU A 123 -17.81 1.44 3.43
N LEU A 124 -18.71 0.70 4.09
CA LEU A 124 -19.01 0.88 5.52
C LEU A 124 -17.77 0.64 6.38
N THR A 125 -17.00 -0.40 6.06
CA THR A 125 -15.75 -0.73 6.75
C THR A 125 -14.74 0.41 6.65
N LEU A 126 -14.52 0.94 5.44
CA LEU A 126 -13.58 2.04 5.20
C LEU A 126 -14.08 3.36 5.77
N THR A 127 -15.40 3.59 5.79
CA THR A 127 -16.03 4.75 6.44
C THR A 127 -15.74 4.72 7.93
N TYR A 128 -15.96 3.58 8.59
CA TYR A 128 -15.67 3.41 10.01
C TYR A 128 -14.19 3.64 10.32
N GLN A 129 -13.29 3.03 9.54
CA GLN A 129 -11.84 3.19 9.76
C GLN A 129 -11.36 4.62 9.50
N SER A 130 -11.91 5.30 8.49
CA SER A 130 -11.60 6.71 8.20
C SER A 130 -12.08 7.64 9.31
N ALA A 131 -13.23 7.34 9.93
CA ALA A 131 -13.72 8.10 11.08
C ALA A 131 -12.82 7.93 12.31
N MET A 132 -12.24 6.73 12.49
CA MET A 132 -11.33 6.45 13.61
C MET A 132 -9.91 6.96 13.42
N LYS A 133 -9.50 7.20 12.16
CA LYS A 133 -8.19 7.74 11.80
C LYS A 133 -8.39 8.95 10.89
N SER A 134 -9.04 9.99 11.41
CA SER A 134 -9.49 11.14 10.62
C SER A 134 -8.35 11.97 10.00
N ASP A 135 -7.13 11.84 10.53
CA ASP A 135 -5.89 12.43 10.05
C ASP A 135 -5.12 11.53 9.06
N ASP A 136 -5.50 10.26 8.91
CA ASP A 136 -4.85 9.30 8.01
C ASP A 136 -5.33 9.49 6.56
N VAL A 137 -4.55 10.27 5.79
CA VAL A 137 -4.80 10.53 4.36
C VAL A 137 -4.82 9.26 3.51
N MET A 138 -4.11 8.20 3.91
CA MET A 138 -4.14 6.92 3.21
C MET A 138 -5.52 6.29 3.33
N VAL A 139 -6.07 6.21 4.55
CA VAL A 139 -7.42 5.66 4.77
C VAL A 139 -8.49 6.51 4.11
N ARG A 140 -8.36 7.85 4.18
CA ARG A 140 -9.27 8.77 3.49
C ARG A 140 -9.27 8.55 1.97
N SER A 141 -8.11 8.38 1.35
CA SER A 141 -8.03 8.08 -0.10
C SER A 141 -8.64 6.73 -0.48
N GLN A 142 -8.51 5.74 0.42
CA GLN A 142 -9.07 4.39 0.23
C GLN A 142 -10.58 4.38 0.39
N LEU A 143 -11.12 5.19 1.32
CA LEU A 143 -12.56 5.44 1.40
C LEU A 143 -13.07 6.09 0.12
N ALA A 144 -12.38 7.08 -0.42
CA ALA A 144 -12.78 7.68 -1.70
C ALA A 144 -12.78 6.67 -2.86
N GLU A 145 -11.81 5.74 -2.89
CA GLU A 145 -11.81 4.63 -3.86
C GLU A 145 -13.06 3.73 -3.71
N ALA A 146 -13.51 3.47 -2.48
CA ALA A 146 -14.73 2.69 -2.25
C ALA A 146 -16.00 3.45 -2.64
N LEU A 147 -16.11 4.73 -2.27
CA LEU A 147 -17.22 5.60 -2.65
C LEU A 147 -17.33 5.75 -4.18
N ALA A 148 -16.19 5.73 -4.89
CA ALA A 148 -16.17 5.78 -6.35
C ALA A 148 -16.77 4.53 -7.02
N ALA A 149 -16.94 3.42 -6.28
CA ALA A 149 -17.58 2.21 -6.80
C ALA A 149 -19.12 2.26 -6.74
N ASP A 150 -19.70 3.27 -6.10
CA ASP A 150 -21.14 3.55 -6.09
C ASP A 150 -21.40 4.86 -6.86
N ASP A 151 -22.20 4.78 -7.93
CA ASP A 151 -22.56 5.93 -8.77
C ASP A 151 -23.19 7.06 -7.94
N TYR A 152 -23.95 6.73 -6.89
CA TYR A 152 -24.58 7.72 -6.02
C TYR A 152 -23.58 8.45 -5.10
N GLN A 153 -22.41 7.87 -4.85
CA GLN A 153 -21.36 8.44 -4.00
C GLN A 153 -20.20 9.02 -4.82
N SER A 154 -20.23 8.91 -6.15
CA SER A 154 -19.18 9.36 -7.07
C SER A 154 -18.79 10.83 -6.88
N ASP A 155 -19.76 11.72 -6.67
CA ASP A 155 -19.51 13.16 -6.41
C ASP A 155 -18.75 13.38 -5.10
N ARG A 156 -19.09 12.64 -4.04
CA ARG A 156 -18.40 12.69 -2.75
C ARG A 156 -16.98 12.14 -2.84
N ALA A 157 -16.78 11.07 -3.62
CA ALA A 157 -15.46 10.54 -3.92
C ALA A 157 -14.60 11.58 -4.66
N ARG A 158 -15.19 12.24 -5.68
CA ARG A 158 -14.51 13.28 -6.46
C ARG A 158 -14.10 14.47 -5.60
N GLU A 159 -14.99 14.96 -4.74
CA GLU A 159 -14.69 16.05 -3.79
C GLU A 159 -13.51 15.67 -2.88
N MET A 160 -13.56 14.48 -2.27
CA MET A 160 -12.52 14.01 -1.36
C MET A 160 -11.16 13.89 -2.03
N LEU A 161 -11.11 13.32 -3.24
CA LEU A 161 -9.86 13.17 -4.00
C LEU A 161 -9.34 14.51 -4.53
N ARG A 162 -10.22 15.45 -4.92
CA ARG A 162 -9.81 16.81 -5.30
C ARG A 162 -9.21 17.58 -4.13
N ASP A 163 -9.80 17.52 -2.94
CA ASP A 163 -9.23 18.13 -1.73
C ASP A 163 -7.83 17.56 -1.41
N LEU A 164 -7.70 16.24 -1.45
CA LEU A 164 -6.40 15.58 -1.24
C LEU A 164 -5.37 16.01 -2.29
N SER A 165 -5.76 16.08 -3.56
CA SER A 165 -4.87 16.49 -4.66
C SER A 165 -4.46 17.97 -4.56
N ALA A 166 -5.42 18.86 -4.28
CA ALA A 166 -5.18 20.31 -4.18
C ALA A 166 -4.20 20.69 -3.05
N ARG A 167 -4.08 19.82 -2.05
CA ARG A 167 -3.20 20.00 -0.89
C ARG A 167 -1.89 19.22 -1.02
N ASP A 168 -1.65 18.55 -2.14
CA ASP A 168 -0.52 17.64 -2.36
C ASP A 168 -0.44 16.51 -1.30
N LEU A 169 -1.61 16.01 -0.89
CA LEU A 169 -1.78 14.94 0.10
C LEU A 169 -2.22 13.61 -0.52
N MET A 170 -2.16 13.48 -1.85
CA MET A 170 -2.59 12.27 -2.55
C MET A 170 -1.59 11.13 -2.30
N PRO A 171 -1.97 10.05 -1.60
CA PRO A 171 -0.99 9.10 -1.08
C PRO A 171 -0.63 7.97 -2.05
N THR A 172 -1.39 7.78 -3.13
CA THR A 172 -1.17 6.68 -4.08
C THR A 172 -1.50 7.06 -5.53
N ALA A 173 -0.79 6.44 -6.47
CA ALA A 173 -1.09 6.56 -7.92
C ALA A 173 -2.50 6.03 -8.25
N ARG A 174 -3.01 5.04 -7.50
CA ARG A 174 -4.35 4.52 -7.68
C ARG A 174 -5.41 5.59 -7.39
N ALA A 175 -5.23 6.38 -6.33
CA ALA A 175 -6.17 7.44 -6.00
C ALA A 175 -6.22 8.54 -7.10
N TYR A 176 -5.09 8.84 -7.75
CA TYR A 176 -5.07 9.67 -8.96
C TYR A 176 -5.83 9.02 -10.13
N ALA A 177 -5.64 7.73 -10.36
CA ALA A 177 -6.34 7.01 -11.41
C ALA A 177 -7.87 7.02 -11.18
N VAL A 178 -8.31 6.79 -9.94
CA VAL A 178 -9.73 6.88 -9.57
C VAL A 178 -10.27 8.29 -9.85
N LEU A 179 -9.57 9.34 -9.41
CA LEU A 179 -9.99 10.72 -9.68
C LEU A 179 -10.09 11.03 -11.18
N ALA A 180 -9.20 10.47 -12.00
CA ALA A 180 -9.23 10.67 -13.45
C ALA A 180 -10.42 9.98 -14.13
N HIS A 181 -11.00 8.94 -13.51
CA HIS A 181 -12.16 8.22 -14.01
C HIS A 181 -13.51 8.79 -13.53
N LEU A 182 -13.50 9.72 -12.57
CA LEU A 182 -14.69 10.37 -11.99
C LEU A 182 -14.99 11.72 -12.63
#